data_AF-A0A819EL37-F1
#
_entry.id   AF-A0A819EL37-F1
#
_cell.length_a   1.000
_cell.length_b   1.000
_cell.length_c   1.000
_cell.angle_alpha   90.00
_cell.angle_beta   90.00
_cell.angle_gamma   90.00
#
_symmetry.space_group_name_H-M   'P 1'
#
loop_
_entity.id
_entity.type
_entity.pdbx_description
1 polymer ?
#
loop_
_entity_poly.entity_id
_entity_poly.type
_entity_poly.pdbx_seq_one_letter_code
_entity_poly.pdbx_strand_id
1 'polypeptide(L)'
;MADQILLVKALKARFDALPNFAGHSSEDVERFLKSIKNINKATDESANQEILEIVHSKLIQSVGIWFDNNEPNLKKWSDFETTFRNRHFSSTSTHKKFDTLK
;
A
#
# COMPACT_ATOMS: atom_id res chain seq x y z
N MET A 1 3.82 -26.43 7.19
CA MET A 1 4.99 -25.55 6.94
C MET A 1 5.36 -25.46 5.47
N ALA A 2 5.36 -26.55 4.69
CA ALA A 2 5.66 -26.49 3.25
C ALA A 2 4.66 -25.65 2.43
N ASP A 3 3.36 -25.74 2.71
CA ASP A 3 2.32 -24.98 2.02
C ASP A 3 2.43 -23.46 2.18
N GLN A 4 2.82 -23.00 3.37
CA GLN A 4 2.96 -21.57 3.66
C GLN A 4 4.15 -20.96 2.91
N ILE A 5 5.27 -21.68 2.83
CA ILE A 5 6.46 -21.25 2.07
C ILE A 5 6.16 -21.19 0.56
N LEU A 6 5.40 -22.17 0.04
CA LEU A 6 5.00 -22.18 -1.37
C LEU A 6 4.08 -21.01 -1.70
N LEU A 7 3.14 -20.70 -0.80
CA LEU A 7 2.20 -19.59 -0.94
C LEU A 7 2.95 -18.25 -1.00
N VAL A 8 3.89 -18.02 -0.08
CA VAL A 8 4.67 -16.78 0.00
C VAL A 8 5.56 -16.59 -1.23
N LYS A 9 6.18 -17.66 -1.73
CA LYS A 9 6.95 -17.62 -2.99
C LYS A 9 6.07 -17.28 -4.19
N ALA A 10 4.88 -17.88 -4.28
CA ALA A 10 3.93 -17.60 -5.35
C ALA A 10 3.39 -16.16 -5.28
N LEU A 11 3.15 -15.64 -4.08
CA LEU A 11 2.79 -14.24 -3.86
C LEU A 11 3.92 -13.31 -4.32
N LYS A 12 5.15 -13.54 -3.85
CA LYS A 12 6.30 -12.72 -4.24
C LYS A 12 6.49 -12.65 -5.76
N ALA A 13 6.37 -13.78 -6.46
CA ALA A 13 6.46 -13.82 -7.92
C ALA A 13 5.35 -13.01 -8.62
N ARG A 14 4.13 -13.01 -8.07
CA ARG A 14 3.00 -12.22 -8.60
C ARG A 14 3.17 -10.73 -8.32
N PHE A 15 3.74 -10.36 -7.18
CA PHE A 15 4.09 -8.99 -6.86
C PHE A 15 5.28 -8.50 -7.68
N ASP A 16 6.23 -9.36 -8.05
CA ASP A 16 7.35 -9.00 -8.92
C ASP A 16 6.91 -8.57 -10.31
N ALA A 17 5.75 -9.04 -10.77
CA ALA A 17 5.13 -8.57 -12.01
C ALA A 17 4.45 -7.20 -11.88
N LEU A 18 4.28 -6.65 -10.66
CA LEU A 18 3.74 -5.30 -10.48
C LEU A 18 4.82 -4.24 -10.74
N PRO A 19 4.46 -3.13 -11.42
CA PRO A 19 5.36 -1.99 -11.53
C PRO A 19 5.61 -1.39 -10.14
N ASN A 20 6.80 -0.84 -9.96
CA ASN A 20 7.10 -0.03 -8.78
C ASN A 20 6.20 1.21 -8.75
N PHE A 21 5.86 1.66 -7.55
CA PHE A 21 4.98 2.79 -7.32
C PHE A 21 5.75 3.93 -6.65
N ALA A 22 5.86 5.07 -7.32
CA ALA A 22 6.62 6.23 -6.84
C ALA A 22 5.72 7.33 -6.23
N GLY A 23 4.40 7.24 -6.45
CA GLY A 23 3.41 8.21 -5.99
C GLY A 23 3.26 9.45 -6.87
N HIS A 24 3.66 9.38 -8.13
CA HIS A 24 3.50 10.45 -9.11
C HIS A 24 2.03 10.62 -9.48
N SER A 25 1.63 11.85 -9.85
CA SER A 25 0.23 12.16 -10.20
C SER A 25 -0.31 11.40 -11.41
N SER A 26 0.58 10.86 -12.25
CA SER A 26 0.24 10.00 -13.40
C SER A 26 0.00 8.53 -13.00
N GLU A 27 0.37 8.13 -11.78
CA GLU A 27 0.20 6.77 -11.31
C GLU A 27 -1.19 6.57 -10.70
N ASP A 28 -1.84 5.47 -11.08
CA ASP A 28 -3.19 5.14 -10.64
C ASP A 28 -3.14 4.35 -9.32
N VAL A 29 -3.37 5.07 -8.24
CA VAL A 29 -3.38 4.57 -6.85
C VAL A 29 -4.43 3.47 -6.68
N GLU A 30 -5.63 3.63 -7.25
CA GLU A 30 -6.71 2.63 -7.10
C GLU A 30 -6.38 1.35 -7.87
N ARG A 31 -5.80 1.49 -9.08
CA ARG A 31 -5.33 0.34 -9.86
C ARG A 31 -4.21 -0.41 -9.15
N PHE A 32 -3.29 0.31 -8.51
CA PHE A 32 -2.21 -0.30 -7.71
C PHE A 32 -2.78 -1.10 -6.54
N LEU A 33 -3.63 -0.48 -5.71
CA LEU A 33 -4.29 -1.15 -4.58
C LEU A 33 -5.13 -2.36 -5.00
N LYS A 34 -5.88 -2.22 -6.11
CA LYS A 34 -6.69 -3.31 -6.66
C LYS A 34 -5.83 -4.49 -7.13
N SER A 35 -4.67 -4.20 -7.72
CA SER A 35 -3.72 -5.23 -8.16
C SER A 35 -3.18 -6.01 -6.97
N ILE A 36 -2.78 -5.33 -5.91
CA ILE A 36 -2.33 -5.96 -4.66
C ILE A 36 -3.45 -6.80 -4.04
N LYS A 37 -4.66 -6.25 -3.92
CA LYS A 37 -5.82 -6.97 -3.37
C LYS A 37 -6.17 -8.22 -4.18
N ASN A 38 -6.03 -8.18 -5.50
CA ASN A 38 -6.26 -9.35 -6.35
C ASN A 38 -5.20 -10.44 -6.14
N ILE A 39 -3.95 -10.06 -5.88
CA ILE A 39 -2.89 -11.03 -5.55
C ILE A 39 -3.14 -11.63 -4.17
N ASN A 40 -3.56 -10.80 -3.21
CA ASN A 40 -3.81 -11.20 -1.82
C ASN A 40 -5.14 -11.93 -1.59
N LYS A 41 -6.04 -11.97 -2.59
CA LYS A 41 -7.41 -12.48 -2.48
C LYS A 41 -7.54 -13.94 -1.99
N ALA A 42 -6.45 -14.70 -2.08
CA ALA A 42 -6.35 -16.09 -1.64
C ALA A 42 -5.52 -16.28 -0.36
N THR A 43 -5.12 -15.19 0.30
CA THR A 43 -4.17 -15.20 1.41
C THR A 43 -4.89 -14.88 2.71
N ASP A 44 -4.66 -15.71 3.73
CA ASP A 44 -5.23 -15.56 5.06
C ASP A 44 -4.66 -14.32 5.79
N GLU A 45 -5.42 -13.73 6.73
CA GLU A 45 -4.97 -12.57 7.54
C GLU A 45 -3.69 -12.87 8.33
N SER A 46 -3.36 -14.15 8.52
CA SER A 46 -2.12 -14.62 9.14
C SER A 46 -0.84 -14.19 8.39
N ALA A 47 -0.91 -13.84 7.10
CA ALA A 47 0.23 -13.42 6.28
C ALA A 47 0.32 -11.89 6.09
N ASN A 48 -0.44 -11.11 6.87
CA ASN A 48 -0.50 -9.65 6.74
C ASN A 48 0.88 -8.98 6.76
N GLN A 49 1.79 -9.44 7.62
CA GLN A 49 3.12 -8.85 7.73
C GLN A 49 3.98 -9.13 6.49
N GLU A 50 3.98 -10.36 5.98
CA GLU A 50 4.69 -10.70 4.74
C GLU A 50 4.12 -9.94 3.53
N ILE A 51 2.80 -9.77 3.49
CA ILE A 51 2.15 -8.95 2.46
C ILE A 51 2.65 -7.51 2.53
N LEU A 52 2.74 -6.91 3.72
CA LEU A 52 3.22 -5.54 3.90
C LEU A 52 4.69 -5.39 3.50
N GLU A 53 5.55 -6.36 3.83
CA GLU A 53 6.95 -6.38 3.37
C GLU A 53 7.06 -6.48 1.84
N ILE A 54 6.23 -7.33 1.22
CA ILE A 54 6.21 -7.46 -0.24
C ILE A 54 5.70 -6.15 -0.88
N VAL A 55 4.68 -5.51 -0.30
CA VAL A 55 4.18 -4.22 -0.75
C VAL A 55 5.26 -3.15 -0.64
N HIS A 56 5.97 -3.10 0.48
CA HIS A 56 7.09 -2.18 0.70
C HIS A 56 8.14 -2.32 -0.41
N SER A 57 8.46 -3.54 -0.84
CA SER A 57 9.43 -3.77 -1.94
C SER A 57 9.02 -3.14 -3.29
N LYS A 58 7.74 -2.78 -3.47
CA LYS A 58 7.22 -2.11 -4.66
C LYS A 58 7.07 -0.61 -4.49
N LEU A 59 7.15 -0.09 -3.27
CA LEU A 59 7.08 1.34 -3.00
C LEU A 59 8.48 1.94 -3.13
N ILE A 60 8.62 2.93 -4.00
CA ILE A 60 9.91 3.60 -4.24
C ILE A 60 9.82 5.09 -3.95
N GLN A 61 10.98 5.74 -3.90
CA GLN A 61 11.11 7.19 -3.74
C GLN A 61 10.33 7.72 -2.51
N SER A 62 9.56 8.78 -2.69
CA SER A 62 8.78 9.43 -1.63
C SER A 62 7.74 8.51 -0.99
N VAL A 63 7.30 7.47 -1.71
CA VAL A 63 6.29 6.55 -1.19
C VAL A 63 6.90 5.48 -0.30
N GLY A 64 8.07 4.95 -0.67
CA GLY A 64 8.84 4.05 0.19
C GLY A 64 9.22 4.71 1.52
N ILE A 65 9.77 5.93 1.47
CA ILE A 65 10.17 6.67 2.68
C ILE A 65 8.98 6.91 3.62
N TRP A 66 7.81 7.22 3.08
CA TRP A 66 6.61 7.38 3.89
C TRP A 66 6.14 6.05 4.49
N PHE A 67 6.27 4.95 3.75
CA PHE A 67 5.93 3.64 4.27
C PHE A 67 6.80 3.31 5.47
N ASP A 68 8.12 3.49 5.39
CA ASP A 68 9.06 3.30 6.52
C ASP A 68 8.64 4.10 7.76
N ASN A 69 8.23 5.36 7.57
CA ASN A 69 7.77 6.21 8.67
C ASN A 69 6.43 5.78 9.28
N ASN A 70 5.61 5.03 8.54
CA ASN A 70 4.29 4.58 8.99
C ASN A 70 4.26 3.09 9.35
N GLU A 71 5.28 2.32 8.98
CA GLU A 71 5.39 0.86 9.16
C GLU A 71 4.99 0.40 10.59
N PRO A 72 5.42 1.06 11.69
CA PRO A 72 5.02 0.65 13.05
C PRO A 72 3.50 0.69 13.30
N ASN A 73 2.76 1.47 12.51
CA ASN A 73 1.32 1.66 12.60
C ASN A 73 0.54 0.75 11.62
N LEU A 74 1.23 0.07 10.69
CA LEU A 74 0.63 -0.78 9.67
C LEU A 74 0.67 -2.23 10.13
N LYS A 75 -0.33 -2.66 10.91
CA LYS A 75 -0.39 -4.05 11.44
C LYS A 75 -1.14 -5.00 10.51
N LYS A 76 -2.04 -4.45 9.69
CA LYS A 76 -2.86 -5.21 8.75
C LYS A 76 -2.92 -4.51 7.40
N TRP A 77 -3.27 -5.27 6.36
CA TRP A 77 -3.50 -4.72 5.03
C TRP A 77 -4.51 -3.55 5.03
N SER A 78 -5.58 -3.64 5.83
CA SER A 78 -6.59 -2.58 5.96
C SER A 78 -6.04 -1.25 6.45
N ASP A 79 -5.06 -1.28 7.35
CA ASP A 79 -4.42 -0.08 7.91
C ASP A 79 -3.61 0.61 6.82
N PHE A 80 -2.87 -0.19 6.03
CA PHE A 80 -2.12 0.31 4.89
C PHE A 80 -3.05 0.89 3.83
N GLU A 81 -4.07 0.14 3.39
CA GLU A 81 -4.99 0.60 2.35
C GLU A 81 -5.65 1.93 2.73
N THR A 82 -6.10 2.07 3.98
CA THR A 82 -6.73 3.29 4.49
C THR A 82 -5.75 4.45 4.53
N THR A 83 -4.57 4.26 5.13
CA THR A 83 -3.57 5.34 5.29
C THR A 83 -2.98 5.75 3.94
N PHE A 84 -2.77 4.80 3.03
CA PHE A 84 -2.28 5.03 1.67
C PHE A 84 -3.31 5.80 0.83
N ARG A 85 -4.59 5.40 0.87
CA ARG A 85 -5.67 6.16 0.23
C ARG A 85 -5.76 7.56 0.80
N ASN A 86 -5.72 7.73 2.12
CA ASN A 86 -5.77 9.04 2.74
C ASN A 86 -4.62 9.93 2.27
N ARG A 87 -3.40 9.42 2.15
CA ARG A 87 -2.27 10.19 1.63
C ARG A 87 -2.51 10.70 0.20
N HIS A 88 -2.98 9.83 -0.68
CA HIS A 88 -3.08 10.13 -2.11
C HIS A 88 -4.40 10.82 -2.51
N PHE A 89 -5.47 10.62 -1.74
CA PHE A 89 -6.81 11.13 -2.04
C PHE A 89 -7.31 12.19 -1.05
N SER A 90 -6.60 12.54 0.04
CA SER A 90 -7.01 13.63 0.97
C SER A 90 -6.94 15.03 0.37
N SER A 91 -6.82 15.19 -0.95
CA SER A 91 -7.07 16.46 -1.63
C SER A 91 -8.55 16.72 -1.92
N THR A 92 -9.48 16.24 -1.07
CA THR A 92 -10.89 16.68 -1.07
C THR A 92 -11.42 17.16 0.28
N SER A 93 -10.61 17.20 1.33
CA SER A 93 -10.90 18.06 2.50
C SER A 93 -10.11 19.35 2.44
N THR A 94 -10.32 20.10 1.36
CA THR A 94 -10.24 21.55 1.42
C THR A 94 -11.35 22.03 2.36
N HIS A 95 -11.19 21.86 3.68
CA HIS A 95 -11.67 22.88 4.58
C HIS A 95 -10.76 24.09 4.35
N LYS A 96 -11.13 24.84 3.31
CA LYS A 96 -10.94 26.28 3.22
C LYS A 96 -11.37 26.85 4.58
N LYS A 97 -10.44 26.96 5.52
CA LYS A 97 -10.51 28.06 6.48
C LYS A 97 -10.15 29.30 5.67
N PHE A 98 -11.17 29.88 5.03
CA PHE A 98 -11.19 31.32 4.85
C PHE A 98 -11.28 31.90 6.26
N ASP A 99 -10.15 31.94 6.96
CA ASP A 99 -10.01 32.79 8.13
C ASP A 99 -9.85 34.21 7.56
N THR A 100 -11.01 34.81 7.36
CA THR A 100 -11.32 36.25 7.37
C THR A 100 -10.07 37.14 7.39
N LEU A 101 -9.77 37.74 6.23
CA LEU A 101 -8.97 38.97 6.16
C LEU A 101 -9.60 40.01 7.10
N LYS A 102 -8.83 40.43 8.10
CA LYS A 102 -9.14 41.58 8.96
C LYS A 102 -8.70 42.87 8.28
#